data_AF-A0A944YBP4-F1
#
_entry.id   AF-A0A944YBP4-F1
#
_cell.length_a   1.000
_cell.length_b   1.000
_cell.length_c   1.000
_cell.angle_alpha   90.00
_cell.angle_beta   90.00
_cell.angle_gamma   90.00
#
_symmetry.space_group_name_H-M   'P 1'
#
loop_
_entity.id
_entity.type
_entity.pdbx_description
1 polymer ?
#
loop_
_entity_poly.entity_id
_entity_poly.type
_entity_poly.pdbx_seq_one_letter_code
_entity_poly.pdbx_strand_id
1 'polypeptide(L)' 'KNHPFRSTPNLLLSPHQASSSRETGERVSMAAAQAIVDLMEGRHPKLLVNPEILDQPQLRAKLNEL' A
#
# COMPACT_ATOMS: atom_id res chain seq x y z
N LYS A 1 -21.30 -20.19 -6.63
CA LYS A 1 -22.71 -19.97 -6.21
C LYS A 1 -23.04 -20.75 -4.92
N ASN A 2 -22.56 -21.99 -4.78
CA ASN A 2 -22.69 -22.80 -3.57
C ASN A 2 -21.36 -22.81 -2.78
N HIS A 3 -21.20 -21.92 -1.80
CA HIS A 3 -20.05 -21.93 -0.89
C HIS A 3 -20.54 -22.31 0.52
N PRO A 4 -19.96 -23.30 1.20
CA PRO A 4 -20.48 -23.83 2.47
C PRO A 4 -20.68 -22.77 3.55
N PHE A 5 -19.79 -21.76 3.60
CA PHE A 5 -19.87 -20.65 4.56
C PHE A 5 -21.11 -19.76 4.42
N ARG A 6 -21.84 -19.80 3.29
CA ARG A 6 -23.07 -19.01 3.14
C ARG A 6 -24.26 -19.59 3.91
N SER A 7 -24.19 -20.86 4.32
CA SER A 7 -25.23 -21.56 5.08
C SER A 7 -24.76 -22.00 6.47
N THR A 8 -23.55 -21.62 6.90
CA THR A 8 -23.01 -22.00 8.21
C THR A 8 -23.70 -21.19 9.32
N PRO A 9 -24.31 -21.84 10.33
CA PRO A 9 -24.92 -21.12 11.44
C PRO A 9 -23.85 -20.36 12.24
N ASN A 10 -24.21 -19.18 12.73
CA ASN A 10 -23.36 -18.31 13.55
C ASN A 10 -22.10 -17.76 12.86
N LEU A 11 -22.03 -17.81 11.51
CA LEU A 11 -20.93 -17.23 10.74
C LEU A 11 -21.33 -15.89 10.13
N LEU A 12 -20.56 -14.85 10.42
CA LEU A 12 -20.66 -13.54 9.75
C LEU A 12 -19.57 -13.41 8.69
N LEU A 13 -19.96 -13.01 7.49
CA LEU A 13 -19.06 -12.83 6.36
C LEU A 13 -19.02 -11.35 5.96
N SER A 14 -17.83 -10.83 5.70
CA SER A 14 -17.63 -9.54 5.02
C SER A 14 -16.72 -9.73 3.81
N PRO A 15 -17.00 -9.09 2.66
CA PRO A 15 -16.21 -9.26 1.45
C PRO A 15 -14.95 -8.39 1.47
N HIS A 16 -13.98 -8.69 2.36
CA HIS A 16 -12.73 -7.92 2.51
C HIS A 16 -12.99 -6.41 2.71
N GLN A 17 -13.84 -6.05 3.67
CA GLN A 17 -14.28 -4.66 3.87
C GLN A 17 -13.56 -3.93 5.01
N ALA A 18 -12.53 -4.53 5.61
CA ALA A 18 -11.88 -4.00 6.82
C ALA A 18 -11.42 -2.54 6.70
N SER A 19 -10.91 -2.13 5.53
CA SER A 19 -10.43 -0.77 5.24
C SER A 19 -11.27 -0.03 4.21
N SER A 20 -12.47 -0.52 3.87
CA SER A 20 -13.28 -0.07 2.74
C SER A 20 -14.17 1.14 3.09
N SER A 21 -13.58 2.18 3.71
CA SER A 21 -14.24 3.49 3.88
C SER A 21 -13.70 4.49 2.85
N ARG A 22 -14.49 5.53 2.54
CA ARG A 22 -14.06 6.59 1.61
C ARG A 22 -12.80 7.27 2.10
N GLU A 23 -12.76 7.62 3.38
CA GLU A 23 -11.64 8.32 4.02
C GLU A 23 -10.37 7.47 4.03
N THR A 24 -10.51 6.17 4.26
CA THR A 24 -9.36 5.25 4.23
C THR A 24 -8.86 5.07 2.81
N GLY A 25 -9.76 4.91 1.84
CA GLY A 25 -9.42 4.87 0.42
C GLY A 25 -8.64 6.12 -0.02
N GLU A 26 -9.16 7.31 0.29
CA GLU A 26 -8.51 8.59 -0.03
C GLU A 26 -7.11 8.69 0.58
N ARG A 27 -6.95 8.37 1.86
CA ARG A 27 -5.64 8.42 2.54
C ARG A 27 -4.64 7.41 1.96
N VAL A 28 -5.07 6.18 1.69
CA VAL A 28 -4.21 5.14 1.11
C VAL A 28 -3.79 5.52 -0.30
N SER A 29 -4.73 5.96 -1.13
CA SER A 29 -4.43 6.43 -2.49
C SER A 29 -3.45 7.60 -2.47
N MET A 30 -3.63 8.55 -1.55
CA MET A 30 -2.73 9.70 -1.45
C MET A 30 -1.33 9.31 -0.97
N ALA A 31 -1.23 8.43 0.03
CA ALA A 31 0.06 7.93 0.49
C ALA A 31 0.82 7.18 -0.62
N ALA A 32 0.13 6.35 -1.40
CA ALA A 32 0.71 5.63 -2.52
C ALA A 32 1.17 6.58 -3.64
N ALA A 33 0.35 7.57 -4.01
CA ALA A 33 0.72 8.56 -5.01
C ALA A 33 1.92 9.40 -4.56
N GLN A 34 1.93 9.85 -3.30
CA GLN A 34 3.03 10.64 -2.76
C GLN A 34 4.36 9.86 -2.74
N ALA A 35 4.33 8.56 -2.42
CA ALA A 35 5.53 7.71 -2.47
C ALA A 35 6.17 7.66 -3.87
N ILE A 36 5.35 7.62 -4.93
CA ILE A 36 5.83 7.67 -6.31
C ILE A 36 6.45 9.03 -6.61
N VAL A 37 5.75 10.11 -6.26
CA VAL A 37 6.23 11.49 -6.47
C VAL A 37 7.55 11.71 -5.72
N ASP A 38 7.65 11.27 -4.46
CA ASP A 38 8.87 11.38 -3.67
C ASP A 38 10.05 10.69 -4.37
N LEU A 39 9.88 9.44 -4.81
CA LEU A 39 10.94 8.71 -5.50
C LEU A 39 11.36 9.36 -6.82
N MET A 40 10.39 9.87 -7.59
CA MET A 40 10.67 10.53 -8.88
C MET A 40 11.41 11.87 -8.71
N GLU A 41 11.19 12.53 -7.57
CA GLU A 41 11.88 13.76 -7.18
C GLU A 41 13.20 13.50 -6.43
N GLY A 42 13.64 12.23 -6.38
CA GLY A 42 14.86 11.82 -5.68
C GLY A 42 14.79 11.86 -4.16
N ARG A 43 13.60 12.01 -3.58
CA ARG A 43 13.36 11.90 -2.13
C ARG A 43 13.09 10.46 -1.74
N HIS A 44 13.33 10.15 -0.47
CA HIS A 44 13.02 8.83 0.08
C HIS A 44 11.52 8.73 0.41
N PRO A 45 10.78 7.72 -0.10
CA PRO A 45 9.38 7.52 0.27
C PRO A 45 9.24 7.26 1.78
N LYS A 46 8.34 7.99 2.43
CA LYS A 46 8.17 7.97 3.90
C LYS A 46 7.88 6.58 4.49
N LEU A 47 7.10 5.76 3.78
CA LEU A 47 6.62 4.44 4.24
C LEU A 47 7.31 3.28 3.51
N LEU A 48 8.56 3.48 3.07
CA LEU A 48 9.34 2.43 2.43
C LEU A 48 9.60 1.29 3.44
N VAL A 49 9.09 0.10 3.13
CA VAL A 49 9.13 -1.05 4.04
C VAL A 49 10.54 -1.66 4.14
N ASN A 50 11.33 -1.53 3.06
CA ASN A 50 12.67 -2.07 2.93
C ASN A 50 13.68 -0.97 2.53
N PRO A 51 14.07 -0.07 3.46
CA PRO A 51 14.93 1.07 3.16
C PRO A 51 16.28 0.72 2.52
N GLU A 52 16.82 -0.46 2.82
CA GLU A 52 18.09 -0.98 2.29
C GLU A 52 18.09 -1.16 0.76
N ILE A 53 16.92 -1.13 0.11
CA ILE A 53 16.82 -1.17 -1.35
C ILE A 53 17.44 0.06 -2.02
N LEU A 54 17.52 1.18 -1.28
CA LEU A 54 18.05 2.45 -1.80
C LEU A 54 19.56 2.40 -2.00
N ASP A 55 20.26 1.49 -1.33
CA ASP A 55 21.71 1.31 -1.44
C ASP A 55 22.10 0.27 -2.51
N GLN A 56 21.12 -0.37 -3.17
CA GLN A 56 21.40 -1.44 -4.14
C GLN A 56 22.00 -0.87 -5.42
N PRO A 57 23.05 -1.49 -5.98
CA PRO A 57 23.68 -1.01 -7.21
C PRO A 57 22.75 -1.09 -8.43
N GLN A 58 21.66 -1.85 -8.36
CA GLN A 58 20.62 -1.93 -9.41
C GLN A 58 19.48 -0.92 -9.22
N LEU A 59 19.55 -0.02 -8.23
CA LEU A 59 18.54 1.01 -8.05
C LEU A 59 18.43 1.87 -9.31
N ARG A 60 17.21 1.99 -9.84
CA ARG A 60 16.93 2.76 -11.07
C ARG A 60 16.56 4.22 -10.81
N ALA A 61 16.21 4.55 -9.56
CA ALA A 61 15.89 5.91 -9.16
C ALA A 61 17.17 6.70 -8.90
N LYS A 62 17.17 8.00 -9.26
CA LYS A 62 18.21 8.94 -8.86
C LYS A 62 17.78 9.57 -7.54
N LEU A 63 18.61 9.47 -6.51
CA LEU A 63 18.33 10.05 -5.20
C LEU A 63 19.09 11.36 -5.04
N ASN A 64 18.49 12.31 -4.33
CA ASN A 64 19.18 13.53 -3.94
C ASN A 64 20.22 13.21 -2.87
N GLU A 65 21.33 13.93 -2.85
CA GLU A 65 22.25 13.90 -1.71
C GLU A 65 21.49 14.40 -0.47
N LEU A 66 21.70 13.70 0.67
CA LEU A 66 21.05 14.02 1.95
C LEU A 66 21.56 15.36 2.52
#